data_AF-A0A2Y9IJG4-F1
#
_entry.id   AF-A0A2Y9IJG4-F1
#
_cell.length_a   1.000
_cell.length_b   1.000
_cell.length_c   1.000
_cell.angle_alpha   90.00
_cell.angle_beta   90.00
_cell.angle_gamma   90.00
#
_symmetry.space_group_name_H-M   'P 1'
#
loop_
_entity.id
_entity.type
_entity.pdbx_description
1 polymer ?
#
loop_
_entity_poly.entity_id
_entity_poly.type
_entity_poly.pdbx_seq_one_letter_code
_entity_poly.pdbx_strand_id
1 'polypeptide(L)'
;MTLRALCSRPVGVHLGRQPVTPDAVRSPRALGAHSPGGRACDVPCCLLAGSHDTMTYCLNKTSPISQTQSQLLQLLGKVLPCVTRPVVLRWSTTQVLGVTEQLDAGVRYLDLRIAHMHDGSEKNLHFVHMVYTTALVEDTLTEISEWLESHPREVVILACRDFEGMTDGLHEYLVTCIRNIFGDMLCPRGVRRAPGAGGWAGIGR
;
A
#
# COMPACT_ATOMS: atom_id res chain seq x y z
N MET A 1 5.85 12.19 3.43
CA MET A 1 6.14 11.83 2.03
C MET A 1 4.87 11.15 1.58
N THR A 2 3.91 11.92 1.08
CA THR A 2 2.51 11.59 1.29
C THR A 2 1.84 11.77 -0.06
N LEU A 3 1.77 10.69 -0.83
CA LEU A 3 1.39 10.75 -2.24
C LEU A 3 -0.16 10.92 -2.35
N ARG A 4 -0.68 11.06 -3.57
CA ARG A 4 -2.09 10.72 -3.86
C ARG A 4 -2.36 9.24 -3.57
N ALA A 5 -1.25 8.52 -3.49
CA ALA A 5 -0.90 7.42 -2.62
C ALA A 5 -0.33 7.83 -1.21
N LEU A 6 -1.06 8.06 -0.11
CA LEU A 6 -0.44 8.40 1.21
C LEU A 6 0.54 7.32 1.76
N CYS A 7 1.84 7.39 1.45
CA CYS A 7 2.87 6.64 2.17
C CYS A 7 3.07 7.23 3.59
N SER A 8 2.41 6.61 4.55
CA SER A 8 2.42 6.99 5.96
C SER A 8 3.60 6.33 6.66
N ARG A 9 4.42 7.14 7.37
CA ARG A 9 5.45 6.63 8.31
C ARG A 9 4.75 5.98 9.53
N PRO A 10 5.36 4.98 10.19
CA PRO A 10 4.74 4.29 11.32
C PRO A 10 4.62 5.22 12.54
N VAL A 11 3.41 5.38 13.05
CA VAL A 11 3.15 5.86 14.42
C VAL A 11 2.84 4.63 15.26
N GLY A 12 3.67 4.36 16.26
CA GLY A 12 3.46 3.24 17.17
C GLY A 12 2.18 3.40 17.97
N VAL A 13 1.31 2.40 17.93
CA VAL A 13 0.12 2.33 18.80
C VAL A 13 0.02 0.94 19.43
N HIS A 14 -0.06 0.97 20.75
CA HIS A 14 -0.26 -0.16 21.65
C HIS A 14 -1.54 -0.95 21.29
N LEU A 15 -1.43 -2.28 21.14
CA LEU A 15 -2.56 -3.17 20.89
C LEU A 15 -3.49 -3.25 22.10
N GLY A 16 -4.75 -2.81 21.92
CA GLY A 16 -5.89 -3.26 22.71
C GLY A 16 -6.79 -4.15 21.84
N ARG A 17 -6.95 -5.43 22.23
CA ARG A 17 -7.84 -6.41 21.56
C ARG A 17 -9.31 -6.14 21.88
N GLN A 18 -10.18 -6.19 20.87
CA GLN A 18 -11.55 -6.71 21.02
C GLN A 18 -12.01 -7.49 19.78
N PRO A 19 -12.85 -8.54 19.94
CA PRO A 19 -13.28 -9.42 18.85
C PRO A 19 -14.54 -8.89 18.14
N VAL A 20 -14.69 -9.16 16.84
CA VAL A 20 -15.85 -8.75 16.03
C VAL A 20 -16.55 -9.99 15.45
N THR A 21 -17.85 -10.10 15.68
CA THR A 21 -18.76 -11.11 15.11
C THR A 21 -19.27 -10.69 13.72
N PRO A 22 -19.64 -11.63 12.84
CA PRO A 22 -20.09 -11.31 11.49
C PRO A 22 -21.59 -11.02 11.48
N ASP A 23 -22.01 -9.89 10.90
CA ASP A 23 -23.22 -9.83 10.07
C ASP A 23 -23.46 -8.45 9.44
N ALA A 24 -24.11 -8.51 8.26
CA ALA A 24 -24.74 -7.44 7.48
C ALA A 24 -23.84 -6.53 6.60
N VAL A 25 -23.43 -7.07 5.44
CA VAL A 25 -23.11 -6.25 4.26
C VAL A 25 -24.40 -5.67 3.69
N ARG A 26 -24.66 -4.39 3.94
CA ARG A 26 -25.60 -3.58 3.17
C ARG A 26 -24.83 -2.45 2.51
N SER A 27 -24.75 -2.52 1.18
CA SER A 27 -24.18 -1.49 0.31
C SER A 27 -24.86 -0.13 0.50
N PRO A 28 -24.12 0.98 0.66
CA PRO A 28 -24.62 2.30 0.37
C PRO A 28 -24.13 2.75 -1.01
N ARG A 29 -25.10 2.99 -1.90
CA ARG A 29 -24.90 3.74 -3.15
C ARG A 29 -24.34 5.14 -2.86
N ALA A 30 -23.34 5.50 -3.65
CA ALA A 30 -22.91 6.83 -4.11
C ALA A 30 -23.33 8.08 -3.31
N LEU A 31 -22.33 8.80 -2.77
CA LEU A 31 -22.47 10.21 -2.44
C LEU A 31 -22.18 11.06 -3.69
N GLY A 32 -23.25 11.47 -4.38
CA GLY A 32 -23.22 12.67 -5.20
C GLY A 32 -23.27 13.89 -4.30
N ALA A 33 -22.20 14.68 -4.29
CA ALA A 33 -22.21 16.02 -3.71
C ALA A 33 -21.56 17.00 -4.69
N HIS A 34 -22.40 17.85 -5.25
CA HIS A 34 -22.00 19.01 -6.05
C HIS A 34 -21.49 20.09 -5.10
N SER A 35 -20.31 20.66 -5.38
CA SER A 35 -19.87 21.94 -4.81
C SER A 35 -18.94 22.64 -5.82
N PRO A 36 -19.25 23.87 -6.25
CA PRO A 36 -18.42 24.62 -7.18
C PRO A 36 -17.36 25.41 -6.39
N GLY A 37 -16.08 25.17 -6.69
CA GLY A 37 -14.97 25.94 -6.11
C GLY A 37 -13.83 25.05 -5.67
N GLY A 38 -12.68 25.16 -6.34
CA GLY A 38 -11.61 24.17 -6.27
C GLY A 38 -10.73 24.18 -5.01
N ARG A 39 -10.11 23.00 -4.82
CA ARG A 39 -8.83 22.67 -4.16
C ARG A 39 -8.80 22.61 -2.62
N ALA A 40 -8.89 21.39 -2.09
CA ALA A 40 -7.83 20.65 -1.39
C ALA A 40 -8.43 19.30 -0.95
N CYS A 41 -7.69 18.19 -1.06
CA CYS A 41 -8.18 16.89 -0.62
C CYS A 41 -8.13 16.80 0.92
N ASP A 42 -9.08 17.45 1.59
CA ASP A 42 -9.36 17.25 3.01
C ASP A 42 -10.26 16.03 3.18
N VAL A 43 -9.78 14.86 2.76
CA VAL A 43 -10.46 13.59 3.07
C VAL A 43 -9.90 13.09 4.40
N PRO A 44 -10.69 13.03 5.48
CA PRO A 44 -10.25 12.38 6.71
C PRO A 44 -9.91 10.92 6.41
N CYS A 45 -8.67 10.49 6.68
CA CYS A 45 -8.23 9.10 6.46
C CYS A 45 -9.14 8.05 7.13
N CYS A 46 -9.88 8.44 8.17
CA CYS A 46 -10.82 7.58 8.90
C CYS A 46 -12.03 7.12 8.07
N LEU A 47 -12.28 7.70 6.89
CA LEU A 47 -13.42 7.33 6.03
C LEU A 47 -13.02 6.50 4.79
N LEU A 48 -11.72 6.26 4.57
CA LEU A 48 -11.27 5.45 3.44
C LEU A 48 -11.15 3.99 3.88
N ALA A 49 -11.83 3.08 3.18
CA ALA A 49 -11.61 1.66 3.36
C ALA A 49 -10.18 1.31 2.95
N GLY A 50 -9.48 0.56 3.79
CA GLY A 50 -8.09 0.16 3.56
C GLY A 50 -7.92 -1.35 3.70
N SER A 51 -6.99 -1.93 2.95
CA SER A 51 -6.58 -3.32 3.11
C SER A 51 -5.19 -3.39 3.75
N HIS A 52 -5.10 -4.14 4.85
CA HIS A 52 -3.83 -4.45 5.49
C HIS A 52 -3.17 -5.63 4.78
N ASP A 53 -1.87 -5.52 4.51
CA ASP A 53 -1.09 -6.45 3.69
C ASP A 53 -1.82 -6.81 2.38
N THR A 54 -2.08 -5.77 1.57
CA THR A 54 -2.94 -5.82 0.37
C THR A 54 -2.63 -7.00 -0.54
N MET A 55 -1.35 -7.36 -0.70
CA MET A 55 -0.88 -8.31 -1.69
C MET A 55 -0.85 -9.77 -1.22
N THR A 56 -1.37 -10.08 -0.02
CA THR A 56 -1.30 -11.43 0.54
C THR A 56 -2.20 -12.46 -0.15
N TYR A 57 -3.08 -12.02 -1.07
CA TYR A 57 -3.84 -12.92 -1.94
C TYR A 57 -2.93 -13.65 -2.96
N CYS A 58 -1.76 -13.09 -3.28
CA CYS A 58 -0.76 -13.69 -4.19
C CYS A 58 0.31 -14.51 -3.47
N LEU A 59 0.09 -14.95 -2.24
CA LEU A 59 1.04 -15.82 -1.55
C LEU A 59 0.98 -17.25 -2.12
N ASN A 60 2.14 -17.88 -2.30
CA ASN A 60 2.24 -19.23 -2.83
C ASN A 60 2.95 -20.17 -1.83
N LYS A 61 2.47 -21.42 -1.76
CA LYS A 61 3.08 -22.49 -0.96
C LYS A 61 4.51 -22.83 -1.40
N THR A 62 4.87 -22.52 -2.64
CA THR A 62 6.22 -22.76 -3.17
C THR A 62 7.17 -21.60 -2.91
N SER A 63 6.66 -20.41 -2.58
CA SER A 63 7.49 -19.25 -2.29
C SER A 63 8.34 -19.46 -1.04
N PRO A 64 9.56 -18.92 -1.00
CA PRO A 64 10.41 -19.03 0.18
C PRO A 64 9.82 -18.24 1.36
N ILE A 65 10.08 -18.75 2.57
CA ILE A 65 9.82 -18.00 3.80
C ILE A 65 10.83 -16.85 3.83
N SER A 66 10.35 -15.65 4.10
CA SER A 66 11.15 -14.43 4.18
C SER A 66 12.35 -14.59 5.11
N GLN A 67 13.50 -14.09 4.67
CA GLN A 67 14.77 -14.30 5.37
C GLN A 67 14.81 -13.57 6.72
N THR A 68 13.94 -12.58 6.93
CA THR A 68 13.79 -11.88 8.22
C THR A 68 13.04 -12.70 9.28
N GLN A 69 12.44 -13.83 8.90
CA GLN A 69 11.77 -14.72 9.85
C GLN A 69 12.76 -15.48 10.75
N SER A 70 12.28 -15.91 11.91
CA SER A 70 13.11 -16.59 12.92
C SER A 70 13.85 -17.82 12.37
N GLN A 71 15.05 -18.07 12.87
CA GLN A 71 15.85 -19.25 12.49
C GLN A 71 15.12 -20.57 12.74
N LEU A 72 14.29 -20.63 13.79
CA LEU A 72 13.43 -21.78 14.05
C LEU A 72 12.41 -21.98 12.93
N LEU A 73 11.74 -20.92 12.48
CA LEU A 73 10.78 -21.01 11.39
C LEU A 73 11.46 -21.39 10.08
N GLN A 74 12.65 -20.86 9.82
CA GLN A 74 13.48 -21.23 8.68
C GLN A 74 13.88 -22.71 8.72
N LEU A 75 14.28 -23.23 9.89
CA LEU A 75 14.61 -24.63 10.09
C LEU A 75 13.38 -25.53 9.90
N LEU A 76 12.24 -25.18 10.50
CA LEU A 76 10.99 -25.90 10.35
C LEU A 76 10.49 -25.91 8.91
N GLY A 77 10.70 -24.83 8.16
CA GLY A 77 10.41 -24.74 6.74
C GLY A 77 11.26 -25.70 5.90
N LYS A 78 12.49 -25.99 6.33
CA LYS A 78 13.41 -26.93 5.66
C LYS A 78 13.15 -28.39 6.06
N VAL A 79 12.91 -28.67 7.35
CA VAL A 79 12.78 -30.03 7.89
C VAL A 79 11.36 -30.59 7.71
N LEU A 80 10.32 -29.75 7.86
CA LEU A 80 8.91 -30.16 7.78
C LEU A 80 8.11 -29.29 6.80
N PRO A 81 8.52 -29.18 5.52
CA PRO A 81 7.90 -28.25 4.57
C PRO A 81 6.40 -28.49 4.36
N CYS A 82 5.96 -29.75 4.37
CA CYS A 82 4.56 -30.13 4.15
C CYS A 82 3.61 -29.68 5.29
N VAL A 83 4.15 -29.42 6.49
CA VAL A 83 3.37 -28.94 7.65
C VAL A 83 3.56 -27.45 7.84
N THR A 84 4.80 -26.98 7.82
CA THR A 84 5.15 -25.59 8.10
C THR A 84 4.58 -24.65 7.04
N ARG A 85 4.72 -24.97 5.74
CA ARG A 85 4.31 -24.05 4.67
C ARG A 85 2.80 -23.80 4.64
N PRO A 86 1.91 -24.81 4.74
CA PRO A 86 0.47 -24.56 4.81
C PRO A 86 0.07 -23.73 6.04
N VAL A 87 0.71 -23.95 7.20
CA VAL A 87 0.42 -23.20 8.43
C VAL A 87 0.85 -21.75 8.28
N VAL A 88 2.08 -21.50 7.83
CA VAL A 88 2.61 -20.16 7.60
C VAL A 88 1.74 -19.42 6.59
N LEU A 89 1.41 -20.05 5.45
CA LEU A 89 0.55 -19.44 4.45
C LEU A 89 -0.80 -19.03 5.03
N ARG A 90 -1.44 -19.91 5.80
CA ARG A 90 -2.72 -19.61 6.45
C ARG A 90 -2.62 -18.46 7.45
N TRP A 91 -1.48 -18.30 8.13
CA TRP A 91 -1.26 -17.21 9.08
C TRP A 91 -0.89 -15.91 8.39
N SER A 92 -0.34 -15.99 7.19
CA SER A 92 0.07 -14.85 6.38
C SER A 92 -1.04 -14.27 5.49
N THR A 93 -2.02 -15.06 5.07
CA THR A 93 -3.07 -14.55 4.17
C THR A 93 -4.05 -13.65 4.93
N THR A 94 -4.11 -12.37 4.56
CA THR A 94 -5.07 -11.38 5.08
C THR A 94 -6.13 -10.99 4.05
N GLN A 95 -5.82 -11.11 2.75
CA GLN A 95 -6.69 -10.78 1.64
C GLN A 95 -6.96 -12.00 0.76
N VAL A 96 -8.17 -12.08 0.21
CA VAL A 96 -8.58 -13.10 -0.77
C VAL A 96 -8.88 -12.53 -2.16
N LEU A 97 -9.12 -11.21 -2.23
CA LEU A 97 -9.43 -10.49 -3.46
C LEU A 97 -8.17 -9.94 -4.11
N GLY A 98 -8.15 -9.92 -5.44
CA GLY A 98 -7.13 -9.25 -6.24
C GLY A 98 -7.07 -7.74 -5.99
N VAL A 99 -5.98 -7.09 -6.36
CA VAL A 99 -5.82 -5.64 -6.08
C VAL A 99 -6.88 -4.80 -6.79
N THR A 100 -7.21 -5.10 -8.04
CA THR A 100 -8.31 -4.46 -8.78
C THR A 100 -9.67 -4.76 -8.18
N GLU A 101 -9.93 -6.01 -7.78
CA GLU A 101 -11.17 -6.39 -7.08
C GLU A 101 -11.33 -5.67 -5.73
N GLN A 102 -10.23 -5.47 -4.99
CA GLN A 102 -10.23 -4.66 -3.77
C GLN A 102 -10.59 -3.20 -4.07
N LEU A 103 -10.03 -2.63 -5.15
CA LEU A 103 -10.37 -1.27 -5.60
C LEU A 103 -11.83 -1.17 -6.03
N ASP A 104 -12.36 -2.15 -6.77
CA ASP A 104 -13.78 -2.20 -7.16
C ASP A 104 -14.70 -2.33 -5.94
N ALA A 105 -14.26 -3.02 -4.88
CA ALA A 105 -14.96 -3.13 -3.61
C ALA A 105 -14.89 -1.85 -2.74
N GLY A 106 -14.20 -0.80 -3.20
CA GLY A 106 -14.13 0.50 -2.54
C GLY A 106 -12.90 0.70 -1.66
N VAL A 107 -11.92 -0.21 -1.68
CA VAL A 107 -10.64 0.00 -0.99
C VAL A 107 -9.90 1.16 -1.65
N ARG A 108 -9.41 2.12 -0.86
CA ARG A 108 -8.64 3.28 -1.32
C ARG A 108 -7.34 3.47 -0.54
N TYR A 109 -7.01 2.56 0.39
CA TYR A 109 -5.73 2.51 1.07
C TYR A 109 -5.13 1.11 0.93
N LEU A 110 -4.00 1.01 0.25
CA LEU A 110 -3.27 -0.22 -0.02
C LEU A 110 -1.96 -0.24 0.78
N ASP A 111 -1.81 -1.23 1.65
CA ASP A 111 -0.59 -1.50 2.41
C ASP A 111 0.35 -2.41 1.62
N LEU A 112 1.45 -1.84 1.12
CA LEU A 112 2.40 -2.48 0.23
C LEU A 112 3.73 -2.72 0.95
N ARG A 113 3.89 -3.90 1.55
CA ARG A 113 5.17 -4.34 2.14
C ARG A 113 6.08 -4.88 1.06
N ILE A 114 7.15 -4.18 0.76
CA ILE A 114 8.03 -4.47 -0.38
C ILE A 114 9.30 -5.16 0.09
N ALA A 115 9.75 -6.14 -0.66
CA ALA A 115 11.00 -6.84 -0.42
C ALA A 115 11.74 -7.15 -1.72
N HIS A 116 13.06 -7.21 -1.63
CA HIS A 116 13.88 -7.78 -2.69
C HIS A 116 13.94 -9.31 -2.52
N MET A 117 13.53 -10.02 -3.55
CA MET A 117 13.65 -11.48 -3.60
C MET A 117 14.93 -11.83 -4.38
N HIS A 118 15.94 -12.34 -3.67
CA HIS A 118 17.25 -12.66 -4.24
C HIS A 118 17.21 -13.72 -5.35
N ASP A 119 16.18 -14.56 -5.35
CA ASP A 119 15.95 -15.57 -6.38
C ASP A 119 15.28 -14.91 -7.60
N GLY A 120 16.07 -14.36 -8.52
CA GLY A 120 15.55 -13.75 -9.75
C GLY A 120 16.50 -12.77 -10.43
N SER A 121 15.94 -11.76 -11.11
CA SER A 121 16.71 -10.67 -11.71
C SER A 121 17.24 -9.69 -10.66
N GLU A 122 18.21 -8.84 -11.02
CA GLU A 122 18.77 -7.83 -10.11
C GLU A 122 17.73 -6.83 -9.57
N LYS A 123 16.56 -6.73 -10.19
CA LYS A 123 15.47 -5.78 -9.86
C LYS A 123 14.20 -6.49 -9.41
N ASN A 124 14.36 -7.69 -8.85
CA ASN A 124 13.26 -8.59 -8.50
C ASN A 124 12.55 -8.16 -7.20
N LEU A 125 11.74 -7.11 -7.29
CA LEU A 125 10.94 -6.60 -6.18
C LEU A 125 9.58 -7.31 -6.12
N HIS A 126 9.30 -7.90 -4.96
CA HIS A 126 8.05 -8.58 -4.64
C HIS A 126 7.43 -7.94 -3.39
N PHE A 127 6.25 -8.41 -3.01
CA PHE A 127 5.68 -8.10 -1.71
C PHE A 127 5.99 -9.23 -0.71
N VAL A 128 5.97 -8.89 0.58
CA VAL A 128 6.30 -9.85 1.64
C VAL A 128 5.34 -9.77 2.82
N HIS A 129 4.91 -10.93 3.31
CA HIS A 129 4.33 -11.05 4.64
C HIS A 129 4.60 -12.46 5.20
N MET A 130 5.71 -12.59 5.93
CA MET A 130 6.39 -13.85 6.32
C MET A 130 6.84 -14.76 5.15
N VAL A 131 6.15 -14.72 4.01
CA VAL A 131 6.45 -15.41 2.75
C VAL A 131 6.39 -14.38 1.64
N TYR A 132 7.24 -14.54 0.61
CA TYR A 132 7.19 -13.68 -0.57
C TYR A 132 5.95 -13.98 -1.42
N THR A 133 5.32 -12.93 -1.93
CA THR A 133 4.28 -13.06 -2.97
C THR A 133 4.90 -13.50 -4.29
N THR A 134 4.09 -13.96 -5.23
CA THR A 134 4.54 -14.20 -6.61
C THR A 134 4.44 -12.97 -7.51
N ALA A 135 3.69 -11.95 -7.08
CA ALA A 135 3.45 -10.73 -7.85
C ALA A 135 4.65 -9.78 -7.78
N LEU A 136 5.07 -9.28 -8.93
CA LEU A 136 6.06 -8.22 -9.02
C LEU A 136 5.45 -6.88 -8.62
N VAL A 137 6.25 -6.05 -7.96
CA VAL A 137 5.84 -4.71 -7.57
C VAL A 137 5.52 -3.86 -8.80
N GLU A 138 6.34 -3.92 -9.84
CA GLU A 138 6.14 -3.13 -11.06
C GLU A 138 4.84 -3.49 -11.79
N ASP A 139 4.55 -4.78 -11.96
CA ASP A 139 3.31 -5.26 -12.56
C ASP A 139 2.08 -4.80 -11.76
N THR A 140 2.15 -4.92 -10.43
CA THR A 140 1.05 -4.50 -9.54
C THR A 140 0.82 -2.99 -9.59
N LEU A 141 1.88 -2.19 -9.60
CA LEU A 141 1.76 -0.73 -9.74
C LEU A 141 1.15 -0.35 -11.09
N THR A 142 1.48 -1.10 -12.14
CA THR A 142 0.91 -0.93 -13.49
C THR A 142 -0.57 -1.26 -13.49
N GLU A 143 -0.99 -2.38 -12.91
CA GLU A 143 -2.40 -2.77 -12.76
C GLU A 143 -3.22 -1.69 -12.02
N ILE A 144 -2.66 -1.12 -10.93
CA ILE A 144 -3.31 -0.03 -10.19
C ILE A 144 -3.40 1.24 -11.06
N SER A 145 -2.38 1.53 -11.86
CA SER A 145 -2.35 2.68 -12.77
C SER A 145 -3.43 2.58 -13.84
N GLU A 146 -3.55 1.43 -14.49
CA GLU A 146 -4.60 1.14 -15.48
C GLU A 146 -6.01 1.25 -14.86
N TRP A 147 -6.18 0.80 -13.62
CA TRP A 147 -7.44 0.99 -12.89
C TRP A 147 -7.73 2.48 -12.65
N LEU A 148 -6.74 3.30 -12.26
CA LEU A 148 -6.92 4.74 -12.06
C LEU A 148 -7.25 5.49 -13.36
N GLU A 149 -6.70 5.07 -14.49
CA GLU A 149 -6.99 5.65 -15.80
C GLU A 149 -8.46 5.45 -16.20
N SER A 150 -9.03 4.28 -15.90
CA SER A 150 -10.46 4.00 -16.10
C SER A 150 -11.37 4.67 -15.06
N HIS A 151 -10.80 5.16 -13.95
CA HIS A 151 -11.52 5.78 -12.84
C HIS A 151 -10.96 7.18 -12.48
N PRO A 152 -11.06 8.18 -13.38
CA PRO A 152 -10.34 9.47 -13.26
C PRO A 152 -10.77 10.35 -12.06
N ARG A 153 -11.83 9.99 -11.35
CA ARG A 153 -12.30 10.70 -10.14
C ARG A 153 -11.80 10.07 -8.84
N GLU A 154 -11.18 8.90 -8.93
CA GLU A 154 -10.74 8.13 -7.78
C GLU A 154 -9.34 8.55 -7.31
N VAL A 155 -9.07 8.28 -6.04
CA VAL A 155 -7.80 8.56 -5.39
C VAL A 155 -7.41 7.36 -4.54
N VAL A 156 -6.24 6.76 -4.81
CA VAL A 156 -5.75 5.56 -4.14
C VAL A 156 -4.47 5.85 -3.37
N ILE A 157 -4.52 5.60 -2.06
CA ILE A 157 -3.43 5.65 -1.09
C ILE A 157 -2.54 4.40 -1.22
N LEU A 158 -1.32 4.49 -1.74
CA LEU A 158 -0.30 3.42 -1.68
C LEU A 158 0.68 3.70 -0.53
N ALA A 159 0.74 2.78 0.41
CA ALA A 159 1.65 2.84 1.54
C ALA A 159 2.78 1.81 1.39
N CYS A 160 3.88 2.23 0.76
CA CYS A 160 5.08 1.39 0.61
C CYS A 160 5.85 1.30 1.94
N ARG A 161 6.05 0.09 2.45
CA ARG A 161 6.66 -0.19 3.76
C ARG A 161 7.64 -1.37 3.73
N ASP A 162 8.28 -1.60 4.88
CA ASP A 162 9.27 -2.64 5.23
C ASP A 162 10.58 -2.63 4.44
N PHE A 163 10.53 -2.57 3.11
CA PHE A 163 11.71 -2.52 2.23
C PHE A 163 12.77 -3.59 2.59
N GLU A 164 12.34 -4.84 2.81
CA GLU A 164 13.20 -5.95 3.22
C GLU A 164 14.25 -6.27 2.14
N GLY A 165 15.53 -6.29 2.52
CA GLY A 165 16.62 -6.64 1.62
C GLY A 165 16.88 -5.64 0.49
N MET A 166 16.29 -4.44 0.55
CA MET A 166 16.47 -3.42 -0.48
C MET A 166 17.77 -2.63 -0.27
N THR A 167 18.57 -2.53 -1.32
CA THR A 167 19.70 -1.59 -1.41
C THR A 167 19.22 -0.20 -1.82
N ASP A 168 20.07 0.81 -1.69
CA ASP A 168 19.77 2.17 -2.15
C ASP A 168 19.42 2.20 -3.65
N GLY A 169 20.16 1.44 -4.48
CA GLY A 169 19.88 1.33 -5.92
C GLY A 169 18.53 0.67 -6.23
N LEU A 170 18.11 -0.32 -5.44
CA LEU A 170 16.78 -0.94 -5.56
C LEU A 170 15.68 0.02 -5.11
N HIS A 171 15.92 0.81 -4.08
CA HIS A 171 14.97 1.84 -3.64
C HIS A 171 14.84 2.95 -4.69
N GLU A 172 15.93 3.39 -5.30
CA GLU A 172 15.92 4.34 -6.43
C GLU A 172 15.19 3.76 -7.64
N TYR A 173 15.37 2.47 -7.93
CA TYR A 173 14.61 1.77 -8.95
C TYR A 173 13.11 1.80 -8.66
N LEU A 174 12.67 1.44 -7.46
CA LEU A 174 11.27 1.50 -7.05
C LEU A 174 10.68 2.91 -7.21
N VAL A 175 11.40 3.94 -6.76
CA VAL A 175 10.98 5.35 -6.93
C VAL A 175 10.84 5.70 -8.41
N THR A 176 11.75 5.20 -9.25
CA THR A 176 11.69 5.41 -10.70
C THR A 176 10.48 4.71 -11.32
N CYS A 177 10.19 3.47 -10.96
CA CYS A 177 8.97 2.76 -11.39
C CYS A 177 7.72 3.56 -11.02
N ILE A 178 7.59 4.00 -9.76
CA ILE A 178 6.43 4.80 -9.31
C ILE A 178 6.29 6.08 -10.13
N ARG A 179 7.39 6.78 -10.41
CA ARG A 179 7.36 8.02 -11.19
C ARG A 179 6.98 7.79 -12.66
N ASN A 180 7.50 6.73 -13.26
CA ASN A 180 7.26 6.42 -14.67
C ASN A 180 5.84 5.90 -14.90
N ILE A 181 5.35 5.04 -14.01
CA ILE A 181 4.04 4.41 -14.14
C ILE A 181 2.92 5.44 -13.90
N PHE A 182 2.96 6.14 -12.77
CA PHE A 182 1.87 7.06 -12.42
C PHE A 182 2.00 8.44 -13.06
N GLY A 183 3.21 8.86 -13.43
CA GLY A 183 3.46 10.14 -14.10
C GLY A 183 2.74 11.32 -13.46
N ASP A 184 1.85 11.95 -14.24
CA ASP A 184 1.07 13.12 -13.85
C ASP A 184 -0.08 12.81 -12.87
N MET A 185 -0.41 11.54 -12.64
CA MET A 185 -1.39 11.12 -11.62
C MET A 185 -0.86 11.29 -10.19
N LEU A 186 0.46 11.44 -10.02
CA LEU A 186 1.08 11.66 -8.72
C LEU A 186 0.72 13.05 -8.16
N CYS A 187 0.26 13.09 -6.91
CA CYS A 187 0.07 14.37 -6.23
C CYS A 187 1.39 15.14 -6.09
N PRO A 188 1.41 16.45 -6.43
CA PRO A 188 2.52 17.32 -6.12
C PRO A 188 2.78 17.35 -4.61
N ARG A 189 4.07 17.38 -4.22
CA ARG A 189 4.44 17.64 -2.82
C ARG A 189 3.99 19.05 -2.47
N GLY A 190 3.08 19.18 -1.51
CA GLY A 190 2.63 20.49 -1.05
C GLY A 190 3.80 21.35 -0.60
N VAL A 191 4.06 22.45 -1.30
CA VAL A 191 4.83 23.56 -0.75
C VAL A 191 4.03 24.06 0.44
N ARG A 192 4.58 23.93 1.66
CA ARG A 192 4.02 24.62 2.83
C ARG A 192 3.94 26.09 2.45
N ARG A 193 2.72 26.65 2.37
CA ARG A 193 2.55 28.10 2.32
C ARG A 193 3.32 28.64 3.52
N ALA A 194 4.36 29.44 3.27
CA ALA A 194 4.88 30.32 4.30
C ALA A 194 3.69 31.12 4.84
N PRO A 195 3.60 31.36 6.16
CA PRO A 195 2.63 32.30 6.69
C PRO A 195 2.79 33.59 5.89
N GLY A 196 1.71 34.04 5.26
CA GLY A 196 1.75 35.14 4.32
C GLY A 196 2.43 36.34 4.96
N ALA A 197 3.36 36.94 4.23
CA ALA A 197 3.71 38.34 4.42
C ALA A 197 2.43 39.15 4.18
N GLY A 198 1.66 39.36 5.23
CA GLY A 198 0.55 40.30 5.26
C GLY A 198 1.15 41.67 5.02
N GLY A 199 0.98 42.19 3.80
CA GLY A 199 1.27 43.56 3.47
C GLY A 199 0.43 44.48 4.36
N TRP A 200 1.09 45.18 5.28
CA TRP A 200 0.54 46.37 5.90
C TRP A 200 0.75 47.52 4.92
N ALA A 201 -0.25 47.78 4.09
CA ALA A 201 -0.39 49.03 3.37
C ALA A 201 -1.34 49.94 4.14
N GLY A 202 -0.78 51.06 4.65
CA GLY A 202 -1.47 52.34 4.84
C GLY A 202 -2.46 52.46 6.00
N ILE A 203 -2.14 53.35 6.96
CA ILE A 203 -2.91 54.57 7.26
C ILE A 203 -1.93 55.50 7.98
N GLY A 204 -1.43 56.50 7.26
CA GLY A 204 -0.81 57.70 7.84
C GLY A 204 -1.73 58.87 7.54
N ARG A 205 -2.23 59.51 8.59
CA ARG A 205 -2.79 60.86 8.56
C ARG A 205 -1.77 61.79 9.19
#